data_AF-A0A178AR88-F1
#
_entry.id   AF-A0A178AR88-F1
#
_cell.length_a   1.000
_cell.length_b   1.000
_cell.length_c   1.000
_cell.angle_alpha   90.00
_cell.angle_beta   90.00
_cell.angle_gamma   90.00
#
_symmetry.space_group_name_H-M   'P 1'
#
loop_
_entity.id
_entity.type
_entity.pdbx_description
1 polymer ?
#
loop_
_entity_poly.entity_id
_entity_poly.type
_entity_poly.pdbx_seq_one_letter_code
_entity_poly.pdbx_strand_id
1 'polypeptide(L)'
;MADNKQTQSILFRAPFDVRRMIFSYSCPSAVHVHIKNDKVVISECVSPDAIHDQSDGSDRKADLPPPGRRWDREDDYLYAQRLMSTWGPHWRCEEAARRQQRDLKPSTLLSMLDVCKLMRDEIADLMVRDAVFNVTDVYTSLKLLTDRASMMALNCTFEDIRKLDITLRLPEIIFRAIEQDEDKASKNYESLIALAPTTGSTEVGPWHEVCGRLAQLPKLTKMRLWLDHDQRGYWARVDERAFLTPLITSLEHKDVDVALHLPFANPRWEDPERHFEQDKVAPRIHVDRRKRQRKFGYVTVLGRLEVHDYLDFPCMDETTPVFGDMDADQRLAMERRLWKDGENMQLWRNGGMHISTCMKSFVDSSVREQNWVGREKELGCTLKWPAVL
;
A
#
# COMPACT_ATOMS: atom_id res chain seq x y z
N MET A 1 -38.25 -35.87 -5.89
CA MET A 1 -37.02 -35.16 -5.46
C MET A 1 -35.90 -36.17 -5.53
N ALA A 2 -34.90 -35.95 -6.40
CA ALA A 2 -33.76 -36.86 -6.50
C ALA A 2 -32.90 -36.74 -5.24
N ASP A 3 -32.51 -37.88 -4.67
CA ASP A 3 -31.74 -37.96 -3.43
C ASP A 3 -30.33 -37.37 -3.66
N ASN A 4 -30.02 -36.22 -3.07
CA ASN A 4 -28.73 -35.57 -3.25
C ASN A 4 -27.65 -36.36 -2.49
N LYS A 5 -26.93 -37.24 -3.19
CA LYS A 5 -25.87 -38.08 -2.61
C LYS A 5 -24.81 -37.30 -1.81
N GLN A 6 -24.65 -36.00 -2.04
CA GLN A 6 -23.73 -35.16 -1.26
C GLN A 6 -24.11 -35.11 0.22
N THR A 7 -25.40 -35.06 0.57
CA THR A 7 -25.86 -35.00 1.97
C THR A 7 -25.61 -36.30 2.76
N GLN A 8 -25.21 -37.38 2.07
CA GLN A 8 -24.88 -38.64 2.70
C GLN A 8 -23.44 -38.69 3.24
N SER A 9 -22.57 -37.75 2.84
CA SER A 9 -21.20 -37.65 3.36
C SER A 9 -21.19 -37.35 4.87
N ILE A 10 -20.26 -37.97 5.61
CA ILE A 10 -20.06 -37.73 7.04
C ILE A 10 -19.84 -36.23 7.31
N LEU A 11 -19.11 -35.54 6.43
CA LEU A 11 -18.86 -34.12 6.56
C LEU A 11 -20.17 -33.31 6.57
N PHE A 12 -21.09 -33.58 5.63
CA PHE A 12 -22.36 -32.84 5.51
C PHE A 12 -23.42 -33.27 6.53
N ARG A 13 -23.20 -34.38 7.25
CA ARG A 13 -24.01 -34.78 8.41
C ARG A 13 -23.59 -34.08 9.70
N ALA A 14 -22.36 -33.58 9.79
CA ALA A 14 -21.92 -32.78 10.94
C ALA A 14 -22.71 -31.46 11.01
N PRO A 15 -22.93 -30.87 12.20
CA PRO A 15 -23.59 -29.57 12.34
C PRO A 15 -22.89 -28.47 11.53
N PHE A 16 -23.66 -27.48 11.07
CA PHE A 16 -23.13 -26.37 10.24
C PHE A 16 -21.91 -25.69 10.87
N ASP A 17 -21.97 -25.38 12.17
CA ASP A 17 -20.85 -24.71 12.86
C ASP A 17 -19.58 -25.56 12.89
N VAL A 18 -19.71 -26.89 13.00
CA VAL A 18 -18.56 -27.81 12.94
C VAL A 18 -17.96 -27.81 11.54
N ARG A 19 -18.79 -27.84 10.48
CA ARG A 19 -18.30 -27.76 9.09
C ARG A 19 -17.60 -26.43 8.82
N ARG A 20 -18.21 -25.32 9.28
CA ARG A 20 -17.63 -23.98 9.14
C ARG A 20 -16.29 -23.87 9.86
N MET A 21 -16.17 -24.43 11.06
CA MET A 21 -14.91 -24.52 11.78
C MET A 21 -13.87 -25.34 11.01
N ILE A 22 -14.24 -26.51 10.47
CA ILE A 22 -13.35 -27.32 9.61
C ILE A 22 -12.87 -26.50 8.41
N PHE A 23 -13.78 -25.83 7.69
CA PHE A 23 -13.40 -25.01 6.55
C PHE A 23 -12.53 -23.82 6.93
N SER A 24 -12.74 -23.21 8.10
CA SER A 24 -11.92 -22.08 8.55
C SER A 24 -10.44 -22.43 8.76
N TYR A 25 -10.11 -23.70 9.00
CA TYR A 25 -8.71 -24.15 9.07
C TYR A 25 -8.03 -24.26 7.70
N SER A 26 -8.80 -24.42 6.62
CA SER A 26 -8.29 -24.64 5.27
C SER A 26 -8.49 -23.44 4.35
N CYS A 27 -9.48 -22.59 4.63
CA CYS A 27 -9.72 -21.37 3.89
C CYS A 27 -8.68 -20.31 4.27
N PRO A 28 -8.04 -19.68 3.30
CA PRO A 28 -7.08 -18.62 3.59
C PRO A 28 -7.80 -17.40 4.21
N SER A 29 -7.11 -16.72 5.13
CA SER A 29 -7.60 -15.46 5.72
C SER A 29 -7.60 -14.30 4.72
N ALA A 30 -6.84 -14.41 3.63
CA ALA A 30 -6.74 -13.43 2.57
C ALA A 30 -6.54 -14.11 1.21
N VAL A 31 -7.19 -13.57 0.19
CA VAL A 31 -7.07 -14.00 -1.21
C VAL A 31 -6.74 -12.83 -2.11
N HIS A 32 -6.10 -13.10 -3.23
CA HIS A 32 -5.95 -12.13 -4.32
C HIS A 32 -6.99 -12.39 -5.39
N VAL A 33 -7.61 -11.32 -5.88
CA VAL A 33 -8.44 -11.34 -7.07
C VAL A 33 -7.75 -10.55 -8.15
N HIS A 34 -7.52 -11.18 -9.30
CA HIS A 34 -6.84 -10.58 -10.45
C HIS A 34 -7.42 -11.08 -11.76
N ILE A 35 -7.23 -10.32 -12.83
CA ILE A 35 -7.66 -10.71 -14.17
C ILE A 35 -6.53 -11.48 -14.87
N LYS A 36 -6.88 -12.63 -15.45
CA LYS A 36 -6.00 -13.42 -16.32
C LYS A 36 -6.78 -13.89 -17.53
N ASN A 37 -6.30 -13.57 -18.73
CA ASN A 37 -6.98 -13.90 -20.00
C ASN A 37 -8.46 -13.48 -19.99
N ASP A 38 -8.72 -12.25 -19.53
CA ASP A 38 -10.06 -11.69 -19.38
C ASP A 38 -10.99 -12.43 -18.39
N LYS A 39 -10.45 -13.34 -17.58
CA LYS A 39 -11.19 -14.06 -16.54
C LYS A 39 -10.72 -13.63 -15.16
N VAL A 40 -11.66 -13.57 -14.22
CA VAL A 40 -11.33 -13.37 -12.81
C VAL A 40 -10.75 -14.66 -12.25
N VAL A 41 -9.58 -14.53 -11.63
CA VAL A 41 -8.85 -15.62 -10.98
C VAL A 41 -8.63 -15.25 -9.53
N ILE A 42 -8.69 -16.28 -8.68
CA ILE A 42 -8.49 -16.16 -7.25
C ILE A 42 -7.32 -17.03 -6.86
N SER A 43 -6.41 -16.46 -6.08
CA SER A 43 -5.26 -17.16 -5.51
C SER A 43 -5.13 -16.87 -4.03
N GLU A 44 -4.54 -17.80 -3.30
CA GLU A 44 -4.25 -17.65 -1.87
C GLU A 44 -3.19 -16.54 -1.67
N CYS A 45 -3.39 -15.68 -0.67
CA CYS A 45 -2.37 -14.72 -0.27
C CYS A 45 -1.30 -15.42 0.56
N VAL A 46 -0.06 -15.43 0.07
CA VAL A 46 1.09 -16.03 0.77
C VAL A 46 1.74 -15.07 1.77
N SER A 47 1.21 -13.85 1.91
CA SER A 47 1.70 -12.83 2.84
C SER A 47 0.53 -11.98 3.35
N PRO A 48 -0.35 -12.56 4.18
CA PRO A 48 -1.59 -11.88 4.63
C PRO A 48 -1.32 -10.61 5.46
N ASP A 49 -0.14 -10.51 6.09
CA ASP A 49 0.26 -9.38 6.95
C ASP A 49 1.18 -8.38 6.24
N ALA A 50 1.32 -8.46 4.91
CA ALA A 50 2.32 -7.69 4.16
C ALA A 50 2.15 -6.16 4.22
N ILE A 51 0.98 -5.64 4.61
CA ILE A 51 0.66 -4.21 4.55
C ILE A 51 1.39 -3.40 5.64
N HIS A 52 1.87 -4.05 6.71
CA HIS A 52 2.66 -3.39 7.76
C HIS A 52 4.13 -3.16 7.37
N ASP A 53 4.43 -3.18 6.07
CA ASP A 53 5.78 -3.09 5.57
C ASP A 53 6.36 -1.68 5.77
N GLN A 54 7.14 -1.53 6.85
CA GLN A 54 8.04 -0.41 7.06
C GLN A 54 9.37 -0.59 6.32
N SER A 55 9.49 -1.60 5.43
CA SER A 55 10.71 -1.86 4.68
C SER A 55 11.01 -0.77 3.66
N ASP A 56 12.30 -0.53 3.48
CA ASP A 56 12.84 0.30 2.42
C ASP A 56 13.04 -0.47 1.10
N GLY A 57 12.49 -1.70 1.00
CA GLY A 57 12.68 -2.66 -0.09
C GLY A 57 13.84 -3.64 0.15
N SER A 58 14.51 -3.61 1.30
CA SER A 58 15.53 -4.61 1.66
C SER A 58 14.95 -5.98 1.98
N ASP A 59 13.74 -6.05 2.54
CA ASP A 59 12.95 -7.26 2.74
C ASP A 59 12.80 -8.10 1.45
N ARG A 60 12.78 -7.45 0.27
CA ARG A 60 12.66 -8.12 -1.02
C ARG A 60 13.90 -8.94 -1.41
N LYS A 61 14.97 -8.82 -0.63
CA LYS A 61 16.13 -9.72 -0.67
C LYS A 61 15.90 -11.03 0.08
N ALA A 62 14.78 -11.19 0.77
CA ALA A 62 14.46 -12.42 1.46
C ALA A 62 14.63 -13.62 0.51
N ASP A 63 15.18 -14.70 1.04
CA ASP A 63 15.48 -15.93 0.30
C ASP A 63 16.60 -15.81 -0.76
N LEU A 64 17.21 -14.63 -0.94
CA LEU A 64 18.46 -14.48 -1.71
C LEU A 64 19.69 -14.81 -0.83
N PRO A 65 20.82 -15.23 -1.43
CA PRO A 65 22.05 -15.45 -0.69
C PRO A 65 22.46 -14.24 0.15
N PRO A 66 22.98 -14.44 1.38
CA PRO A 66 23.33 -13.35 2.28
C PRO A 66 24.44 -12.46 1.70
N PRO A 67 24.47 -11.17 2.07
CA PRO A 67 25.55 -10.26 1.67
C PRO A 67 26.90 -10.83 2.14
N GLY A 68 27.79 -11.12 1.19
CA GLY A 68 29.10 -11.76 1.44
C GLY A 68 29.38 -12.95 0.52
N ARG A 69 28.36 -13.57 -0.06
CA ARG A 69 28.52 -14.32 -1.32
C ARG A 69 28.39 -13.35 -2.49
N ARG A 70 29.17 -13.59 -3.54
CA ARG A 70 29.05 -12.83 -4.79
C ARG A 70 27.67 -13.10 -5.36
N TRP A 71 26.76 -12.14 -5.24
CA TRP A 71 25.50 -12.16 -5.98
C TRP A 71 25.84 -12.33 -7.44
N ASP A 72 25.20 -13.31 -8.07
CA ASP A 72 25.29 -13.43 -9.50
C ASP A 72 24.28 -12.49 -10.17
N ARG A 73 24.27 -12.51 -11.49
CA ARG A 73 23.40 -11.67 -12.29
C ARG A 73 21.92 -12.04 -12.13
N GLU A 74 21.61 -13.28 -11.75
CA GLU A 74 20.24 -13.77 -11.57
C GLU A 74 19.66 -13.27 -10.25
N ASP A 75 20.46 -13.23 -9.18
CA ASP A 75 20.08 -12.65 -7.89
C ASP A 75 19.73 -11.15 -8.02
N ASP A 76 20.59 -10.38 -8.70
CA ASP A 76 20.35 -8.95 -8.98
C ASP A 76 19.07 -8.74 -9.80
N TYR A 77 18.88 -9.58 -10.82
CA TYR A 77 17.70 -9.54 -11.68
C TYR A 77 16.42 -9.81 -10.88
N LEU A 78 16.42 -10.88 -10.07
CA LEU A 78 15.29 -11.24 -9.24
C LEU A 78 14.99 -10.16 -8.21
N TYR A 79 16.02 -9.59 -7.58
CA TYR A 79 15.84 -8.50 -6.64
C TYR A 79 15.21 -7.26 -7.29
N ALA A 80 15.74 -6.83 -8.44
CA ALA A 80 15.19 -5.72 -9.21
C ALA A 80 13.74 -5.99 -9.63
N GLN A 81 13.44 -7.21 -10.09
CA GLN A 81 12.08 -7.61 -10.47
C GLN A 81 11.12 -7.53 -9.28
N ARG A 82 11.53 -8.02 -8.10
CA ARG A 82 10.72 -7.90 -6.88
C ARG A 82 10.49 -6.44 -6.52
N LEU A 83 11.51 -5.57 -6.60
CA LEU A 83 11.37 -4.13 -6.35
C LEU A 83 10.44 -3.42 -7.33
N MET A 84 10.23 -3.98 -8.53
CA MET A 84 9.34 -3.47 -9.57
C MET A 84 7.92 -4.05 -9.51
N SER A 85 7.63 -4.97 -8.59
CA SER A 85 6.30 -5.54 -8.41
C SER A 85 5.23 -4.44 -8.29
N THR A 86 4.18 -4.55 -9.10
CA THR A 86 3.00 -3.67 -9.03
C THR A 86 2.08 -4.03 -7.87
N TRP A 87 2.22 -5.23 -7.33
CA TRP A 87 1.45 -5.71 -6.15
C TRP A 87 1.99 -5.15 -4.83
N GLY A 88 2.88 -4.15 -4.88
CA GLY A 88 3.39 -3.44 -3.70
C GLY A 88 3.93 -4.40 -2.63
N PRO A 89 3.37 -4.41 -1.41
CA PRO A 89 3.79 -5.31 -0.33
C PRO A 89 3.52 -6.80 -0.63
N HIS A 90 2.56 -7.11 -1.51
CA HIS A 90 2.22 -8.49 -1.91
C HIS A 90 3.10 -9.02 -3.06
N TRP A 91 4.36 -8.59 -3.15
CA TRP A 91 5.27 -8.98 -4.22
C TRP A 91 5.51 -10.51 -4.30
N ARG A 92 5.47 -11.20 -3.15
CA ARG A 92 5.55 -12.67 -3.10
C ARG A 92 4.33 -13.32 -3.73
N CYS A 93 3.15 -12.72 -3.57
CA CYS A 93 1.93 -13.22 -4.19
C CYS A 93 1.96 -13.03 -5.71
N GLU A 94 2.52 -11.91 -6.20
CA GLU A 94 2.74 -11.68 -7.63
C GLU A 94 3.71 -12.73 -8.20
N GLU A 95 4.80 -13.01 -7.48
CA GLU A 95 5.76 -14.05 -7.86
C GLU A 95 5.12 -15.44 -7.88
N ALA A 96 4.32 -15.79 -6.87
CA ALA A 96 3.57 -17.05 -6.81
C ALA A 96 2.54 -17.15 -7.94
N ALA A 97 1.81 -16.08 -8.24
CA ALA A 97 0.85 -16.03 -9.35
C ALA A 97 1.54 -16.25 -10.70
N ARG A 98 2.76 -15.70 -10.90
CA ARG A 98 3.60 -15.97 -12.08
C ARG A 98 4.05 -17.43 -12.15
N ARG A 99 4.44 -18.04 -11.02
CA ARG A 99 4.87 -19.46 -10.96
C ARG A 99 3.73 -20.43 -11.22
N GLN A 100 2.53 -20.18 -10.69
CA GLN A 100 1.32 -20.97 -10.97
C GLN A 100 0.94 -20.97 -12.47
N GLN A 101 1.45 -20.03 -13.27
CA GLN A 101 1.30 -20.13 -14.73
C GLN A 101 2.11 -21.27 -15.34
N ARG A 102 3.19 -21.69 -14.66
CA ARG A 102 4.09 -22.76 -15.09
C ARG A 102 3.73 -24.10 -14.46
N ASP A 103 3.29 -24.08 -13.20
CA ASP A 103 2.96 -25.29 -12.44
C ASP A 103 1.45 -25.57 -12.45
N LEU A 104 1.05 -26.78 -12.86
CA LEU A 104 -0.36 -27.19 -12.96
C LEU A 104 -1.02 -27.59 -11.63
N LYS A 105 -0.36 -27.43 -10.49
CA LYS A 105 -0.90 -27.92 -9.22
C LYS A 105 -1.93 -26.93 -8.66
N PRO A 106 -3.20 -27.32 -8.52
CA PRO A 106 -4.21 -26.44 -7.93
C PRO A 106 -3.89 -26.17 -6.46
N SER A 107 -4.24 -24.97 -6.01
CA SER A 107 -4.12 -24.60 -4.60
C SER A 107 -5.11 -25.40 -3.74
N THR A 108 -4.91 -25.41 -2.42
CA THR A 108 -5.83 -26.09 -1.49
C THR A 108 -7.24 -25.51 -1.60
N LEU A 109 -7.35 -24.18 -1.66
CA LEU A 109 -8.62 -23.50 -1.85
C LEU A 109 -9.34 -23.94 -3.14
N LEU A 110 -8.64 -23.92 -4.27
CA LEU A 110 -9.24 -24.35 -5.55
C LEU A 110 -9.67 -25.81 -5.51
N SER A 111 -8.85 -26.66 -4.89
CA SER A 111 -9.18 -28.08 -4.70
C SER A 111 -10.46 -28.26 -3.88
N MET A 112 -10.69 -27.43 -2.86
CA MET A 112 -11.92 -27.48 -2.05
C MET A 112 -13.14 -26.97 -2.82
N LEU A 113 -12.99 -25.91 -3.62
CA LEU A 113 -14.06 -25.36 -4.47
C LEU A 113 -14.49 -26.35 -5.57
N ASP A 114 -13.63 -27.30 -5.94
CA ASP A 114 -13.90 -28.30 -6.97
C ASP A 114 -14.49 -29.62 -6.44
N VAL A 115 -14.58 -29.82 -5.12
CA VAL A 115 -15.08 -31.09 -4.53
C VAL A 115 -16.54 -31.34 -4.88
N CYS A 116 -17.44 -30.43 -4.49
CA CYS A 116 -18.87 -30.54 -4.75
C CYS A 116 -19.58 -29.19 -4.58
N LYS A 117 -20.80 -29.07 -5.13
CA LYS A 117 -21.57 -27.82 -5.08
C LYS A 117 -21.82 -27.33 -3.64
N LEU A 118 -22.24 -28.22 -2.72
CA LEU A 118 -22.48 -27.83 -1.33
C LEU A 118 -21.21 -27.32 -0.63
N MET A 119 -20.06 -27.98 -0.85
CA MET A 119 -18.78 -27.54 -0.27
C MET A 119 -18.39 -26.18 -0.83
N ARG A 120 -18.51 -26.01 -2.15
CA ARG A 120 -18.24 -24.75 -2.84
C ARG A 120 -19.08 -23.61 -2.26
N ASP A 121 -20.39 -23.80 -2.14
CA ASP A 121 -21.31 -22.77 -1.67
C ASP A 121 -20.99 -22.39 -0.20
N GLU A 122 -20.71 -23.36 0.68
CA GLU A 122 -20.34 -23.08 2.08
C GLU A 122 -18.96 -22.39 2.21
N ILE A 123 -17.99 -22.76 1.37
CA ILE A 123 -16.66 -22.13 1.36
C ILE A 123 -16.74 -20.72 0.80
N ALA A 124 -17.50 -20.50 -0.27
CA ALA A 124 -17.68 -19.19 -0.85
C ALA A 124 -18.36 -18.22 0.14
N ASP A 125 -19.42 -18.66 0.85
CA ASP A 125 -20.02 -17.87 1.93
C ASP A 125 -19.00 -17.53 3.01
N LEU A 126 -18.21 -18.52 3.45
CA LEU A 126 -17.17 -18.32 4.46
C LEU A 126 -16.13 -17.29 4.01
N MET A 127 -15.63 -17.40 2.78
CA MET A 127 -14.63 -16.50 2.21
C MET A 127 -15.15 -15.06 2.15
N VAL A 128 -16.32 -14.86 1.56
CA VAL A 128 -16.91 -13.53 1.36
C VAL A 128 -17.15 -12.80 2.69
N ARG A 129 -17.45 -13.54 3.76
CA ARG A 129 -17.67 -13.01 5.09
C ARG A 129 -16.38 -12.71 5.85
N ASP A 130 -15.44 -13.65 5.81
CA ASP A 130 -14.33 -13.66 6.78
C ASP A 130 -12.98 -13.32 6.15
N ALA A 131 -12.77 -13.63 4.86
CA ALA A 131 -11.51 -13.39 4.16
C ALA A 131 -11.36 -11.94 3.67
N VAL A 132 -10.11 -11.50 3.55
CA VAL A 132 -9.74 -10.23 2.93
C VAL A 132 -9.52 -10.43 1.44
N PHE A 133 -10.20 -9.66 0.61
CA PHE A 133 -10.03 -9.69 -0.84
C PHE A 133 -9.02 -8.62 -1.24
N ASN A 134 -7.86 -9.05 -1.75
CA ASN A 134 -6.79 -8.17 -2.21
C ASN A 134 -6.92 -7.95 -3.72
N VAL A 135 -7.00 -6.68 -4.13
CA VAL A 135 -7.01 -6.27 -5.53
C VAL A 135 -5.84 -5.32 -5.77
N THR A 136 -5.07 -5.56 -6.83
CA THR A 136 -3.74 -4.94 -7.01
C THR A 136 -3.65 -3.93 -8.14
N ASP A 137 -4.78 -3.62 -8.79
CA ASP A 137 -4.84 -2.63 -9.86
C ASP A 137 -6.28 -2.07 -10.02
N VAL A 138 -6.36 -0.88 -10.63
CA VAL A 138 -7.63 -0.15 -10.81
C VAL A 138 -8.57 -0.88 -11.76
N TYR A 139 -8.07 -1.51 -12.83
CA TYR A 139 -8.91 -2.15 -13.85
C TYR A 139 -9.55 -3.43 -13.34
N THR A 140 -8.80 -4.25 -12.60
CA THR A 140 -9.34 -5.40 -11.87
C THR A 140 -10.42 -4.93 -10.90
N SER A 141 -10.16 -3.87 -10.12
CA SER A 141 -11.16 -3.31 -9.21
C SER A 141 -12.44 -2.92 -9.96
N LEU A 142 -12.30 -2.16 -11.04
CA LEU A 142 -13.42 -1.71 -11.85
C LEU A 142 -14.21 -2.87 -12.45
N LYS A 143 -13.51 -3.84 -13.06
CA LYS A 143 -14.16 -5.02 -13.65
C LYS A 143 -14.95 -5.81 -12.62
N LEU A 144 -14.38 -6.04 -11.43
CA LEU A 144 -15.06 -6.75 -10.34
C LEU A 144 -16.30 -6.01 -9.84
N LEU A 145 -16.24 -4.68 -9.83
CA LEU A 145 -17.32 -3.81 -9.37
C LEU A 145 -18.43 -3.64 -10.42
N THR A 146 -18.11 -3.74 -11.71
CA THR A 146 -19.05 -3.53 -12.82
C THR A 146 -19.68 -4.85 -13.27
N ASP A 147 -18.90 -5.92 -13.34
CA ASP A 147 -19.38 -7.23 -13.78
C ASP A 147 -19.85 -8.06 -12.58
N ARG A 148 -21.15 -8.01 -12.29
CA ARG A 148 -21.79 -8.84 -11.26
C ARG A 148 -21.56 -10.34 -11.46
N ALA A 149 -21.31 -10.76 -12.69
CA ALA A 149 -21.08 -12.15 -13.07
C ALA A 149 -19.61 -12.57 -12.93
N SER A 150 -18.67 -11.64 -12.71
CA SER A 150 -17.24 -11.93 -12.70
C SER A 150 -16.82 -12.91 -11.59
N MET A 151 -17.55 -12.96 -10.47
CA MET A 151 -17.28 -13.88 -9.36
C MET A 151 -18.12 -15.17 -9.42
N MET A 152 -18.87 -15.42 -10.51
CA MET A 152 -19.69 -16.64 -10.64
C MET A 152 -18.88 -17.93 -10.52
N ALA A 153 -17.57 -17.91 -10.79
CA ALA A 153 -16.70 -19.06 -10.55
C ALA A 153 -16.73 -19.54 -9.08
N LEU A 154 -17.00 -18.64 -8.14
CA LEU A 154 -17.16 -18.96 -6.72
C LEU A 154 -18.62 -19.15 -6.28
N ASN A 155 -19.62 -19.03 -7.18
CA ASN A 155 -21.02 -18.93 -6.79
C ASN A 155 -21.32 -17.80 -5.77
N CYS A 156 -20.47 -16.77 -5.69
CA CYS A 156 -20.71 -15.60 -4.84
C CYS A 156 -20.75 -14.31 -5.65
N THR A 157 -21.44 -13.30 -5.14
CA THR A 157 -21.42 -11.95 -5.71
C THR A 157 -20.34 -11.11 -5.02
N PHE A 158 -19.64 -10.28 -5.79
CA PHE A 158 -18.67 -9.34 -5.22
C PHE A 158 -19.32 -8.34 -4.25
N GLU A 159 -20.63 -8.08 -4.42
CA GLU A 159 -21.46 -7.22 -3.56
C GLU A 159 -21.52 -7.69 -2.09
N ASP A 160 -21.24 -8.97 -1.84
CA ASP A 160 -21.34 -9.54 -0.51
C ASP A 160 -20.05 -9.40 0.32
N ILE A 161 -18.96 -8.93 -0.29
CA ILE A 161 -17.64 -8.82 0.36
C ILE A 161 -17.69 -7.84 1.53
N ARG A 162 -17.09 -8.27 2.64
CA ARG A 162 -17.01 -7.46 3.86
C ARG A 162 -15.68 -6.74 4.04
N LYS A 163 -14.58 -7.33 3.54
CA LYS A 163 -13.21 -6.85 3.73
C LYS A 163 -12.51 -6.75 2.39
N LEU A 164 -12.12 -5.54 2.00
CA LEU A 164 -11.45 -5.26 0.73
C LEU A 164 -10.14 -4.53 0.97
N ASP A 165 -9.07 -5.05 0.40
CA ASP A 165 -7.76 -4.40 0.37
C ASP A 165 -7.41 -4.07 -1.08
N ILE A 166 -7.18 -2.80 -1.37
CA ILE A 166 -6.74 -2.33 -2.68
C ILE A 166 -5.29 -1.88 -2.55
N THR A 167 -4.42 -2.43 -3.38
CA THR A 167 -3.01 -2.04 -3.48
C THR A 167 -2.77 -1.40 -4.84
N LEU A 168 -2.47 -0.11 -4.86
CA LEU A 168 -2.23 0.66 -6.07
C LEU A 168 -0.79 1.17 -6.09
N ARG A 169 0.04 0.56 -6.92
CA ARG A 169 1.35 1.13 -7.28
C ARG A 169 1.28 1.63 -8.72
N LEU A 170 1.07 2.93 -8.88
CA LEU A 170 0.74 3.54 -10.16
C LEU A 170 1.93 4.32 -10.75
N PRO A 171 2.02 4.46 -12.08
CA PRO A 171 2.93 5.44 -12.67
C PRO A 171 2.68 6.86 -12.14
N GLU A 172 3.75 7.60 -11.80
CA GLU A 172 3.65 8.99 -11.27
C GLU A 172 2.82 9.91 -12.20
N ILE A 173 2.87 9.65 -13.51
CA ILE A 173 2.12 10.41 -14.51
C ILE A 173 0.60 10.34 -14.31
N ILE A 174 0.07 9.27 -13.71
CA ILE A 174 -1.37 9.14 -13.43
C ILE A 174 -1.79 10.13 -12.35
N PHE A 175 -1.00 10.29 -11.29
CA PHE A 175 -1.29 11.28 -10.24
C PHE A 175 -1.31 12.70 -10.79
N ARG A 176 -0.32 13.05 -11.64
CA ARG A 176 -0.28 14.36 -12.28
C ARG A 176 -1.43 14.59 -13.26
N ALA A 177 -1.93 13.54 -13.91
CA ALA A 177 -3.08 13.66 -14.78
C ALA A 177 -4.35 13.98 -13.99
N ILE A 178 -4.50 13.41 -12.79
CA ILE A 178 -5.63 13.68 -11.88
C ILE A 178 -5.60 15.14 -11.40
N GLU A 179 -4.43 15.62 -10.96
CA GLU A 179 -4.23 17.02 -10.56
C GLU A 179 -4.62 18.00 -11.68
N GLN A 180 -4.23 17.69 -12.92
CA GLN A 180 -4.56 18.52 -14.06
C GLN A 180 -6.03 18.45 -14.47
N ASP A 181 -6.77 17.38 -14.13
CA ASP A 181 -8.20 17.27 -14.44
C ASP A 181 -9.04 18.21 -13.59
N GLU A 182 -8.69 18.35 -12.31
CA GLU A 182 -9.32 19.32 -11.41
C GLU A 182 -9.09 20.76 -11.90
N ASP A 183 -7.89 21.06 -12.41
CA ASP A 183 -7.55 22.37 -12.98
C ASP A 183 -8.09 22.59 -14.41
N LYS A 184 -8.31 21.53 -15.19
CA LYS A 184 -8.60 21.57 -16.64
C LYS A 184 -9.89 20.85 -17.05
N ALA A 185 -10.96 21.03 -16.28
CA ALA A 185 -12.31 21.15 -16.85
C ALA A 185 -12.38 22.21 -18.01
N SER A 186 -11.29 22.94 -18.28
CA SER A 186 -10.95 23.51 -19.59
C SER A 186 -9.61 23.00 -20.18
N LYS A 187 -9.72 22.10 -21.17
CA LYS A 187 -8.88 21.93 -22.38
C LYS A 187 -7.62 21.02 -22.36
N ASN A 188 -7.71 20.02 -23.25
CA ASN A 188 -6.68 19.29 -24.01
C ASN A 188 -5.83 18.20 -23.31
N TYR A 189 -6.27 16.94 -23.48
CA TYR A 189 -5.62 15.70 -23.02
C TYR A 189 -4.74 14.98 -24.07
N GLU A 190 -4.69 15.43 -25.32
CA GLU A 190 -4.09 14.63 -26.40
C GLU A 190 -2.55 14.54 -26.38
N SER A 191 -1.84 15.35 -25.58
CA SER A 191 -0.38 15.45 -25.66
C SER A 191 0.41 14.57 -24.67
N LEU A 192 -0.22 14.01 -23.63
CA LEU A 192 0.48 13.14 -22.64
C LEU A 192 0.44 11.65 -22.98
N ILE A 193 -0.37 11.24 -23.96
CA ILE A 193 -0.58 9.85 -24.37
C ILE A 193 0.61 9.30 -25.20
N ALA A 194 1.45 10.16 -25.77
CA ALA A 194 2.50 9.76 -26.72
C ALA A 194 3.80 9.19 -26.10
N LEU A 195 3.95 9.21 -24.77
CA LEU A 195 5.17 8.75 -24.08
C LEU A 195 4.97 7.55 -23.14
N ALA A 196 3.74 7.08 -22.96
CA ALA A 196 3.47 5.84 -22.22
C ALA A 196 3.71 4.63 -23.16
N PRO A 197 4.40 3.57 -22.71
CA PRO A 197 4.44 2.32 -23.45
C PRO A 197 2.99 1.85 -23.69
N THR A 198 2.77 1.28 -24.86
CA THR A 198 1.51 1.01 -25.58
C THR A 198 0.42 0.16 -24.89
N THR A 199 0.28 0.20 -23.57
CA THR A 199 -0.76 -0.52 -22.81
C THR A 199 -1.43 0.28 -21.68
N GLY A 200 -1.11 1.57 -21.47
CA GLY A 200 -1.70 2.38 -20.40
C GLY A 200 -2.55 3.53 -20.92
N SER A 201 -3.88 3.41 -20.88
CA SER A 201 -4.75 4.58 -21.01
C SER A 201 -4.56 5.45 -19.76
N THR A 202 -4.21 6.74 -19.95
CA THR A 202 -4.11 7.73 -18.87
C THR A 202 -5.51 8.20 -18.48
N GLU A 203 -6.38 7.28 -18.10
CA GLU A 203 -7.76 7.60 -17.78
C GLU A 203 -7.92 7.69 -16.27
N VAL A 204 -8.17 8.91 -15.81
CA VAL A 204 -8.61 9.25 -14.45
C VAL A 204 -10.01 8.69 -14.15
N GLY A 205 -10.80 8.44 -15.20
CA GLY A 205 -12.18 7.95 -15.16
C GLY A 205 -12.35 6.62 -14.40
N PRO A 206 -11.58 5.56 -14.69
CA PRO A 206 -11.64 4.29 -13.97
C PRO A 206 -11.54 4.41 -12.45
N TRP A 207 -10.69 5.29 -11.91
CA TRP A 207 -10.57 5.45 -10.46
C TRP A 207 -11.82 6.11 -9.85
N HIS A 208 -12.34 7.17 -10.48
CA HIS A 208 -13.59 7.79 -10.04
C HIS A 208 -14.76 6.83 -10.08
N GLU A 209 -14.85 6.00 -11.12
CA GLU A 209 -15.88 4.98 -11.21
C GLU A 209 -15.72 3.92 -10.10
N VAL A 210 -14.49 3.45 -9.85
CA VAL A 210 -14.20 2.54 -8.73
C VAL A 210 -14.69 3.14 -7.40
N CYS A 211 -14.36 4.40 -7.10
CA CYS A 211 -14.81 5.08 -5.88
C CYS A 211 -16.34 5.08 -5.75
N GLY A 212 -17.06 5.47 -6.82
CA GLY A 212 -18.52 5.49 -6.84
C GLY A 212 -19.15 4.10 -6.68
N ARG A 213 -18.51 3.04 -7.18
CA ARG A 213 -18.98 1.66 -7.05
C ARG A 213 -18.68 1.06 -5.68
N LEU A 214 -17.56 1.42 -5.05
CA LEU A 214 -17.25 1.00 -3.68
C LEU A 214 -18.31 1.49 -2.69
N ALA A 215 -18.85 2.70 -2.91
CA ALA A 215 -19.99 3.21 -2.16
C ALA A 215 -21.25 2.35 -2.30
N GLN A 216 -21.39 1.58 -3.38
CA GLN A 216 -22.56 0.73 -3.65
C GLN A 216 -22.47 -0.67 -3.01
N LEU A 217 -21.32 -1.11 -2.49
CA LEU A 217 -21.16 -2.44 -1.90
C LEU A 217 -21.89 -2.58 -0.55
N PRO A 218 -23.05 -3.25 -0.45
CA PRO A 218 -23.92 -3.16 0.73
C PRO A 218 -23.33 -3.79 1.99
N LYS A 219 -22.44 -4.78 1.86
CA LYS A 219 -21.88 -5.54 2.98
C LYS A 219 -20.44 -5.16 3.34
N LEU A 220 -19.83 -4.21 2.62
CA LEU A 220 -18.47 -3.76 2.92
C LEU A 220 -18.45 -3.13 4.32
N THR A 221 -17.58 -3.63 5.20
CA THR A 221 -17.41 -3.12 6.56
C THR A 221 -15.99 -2.64 6.85
N LYS A 222 -15.00 -3.17 6.13
CA LYS A 222 -13.60 -2.76 6.23
C LYS A 222 -12.98 -2.61 4.85
N MET A 223 -12.29 -1.50 4.65
CA MET A 223 -11.51 -1.24 3.46
C MET A 223 -10.10 -0.78 3.82
N ARG A 224 -9.10 -1.27 3.11
CA ARG A 224 -7.74 -0.71 3.15
C ARG A 224 -7.30 -0.30 1.76
N LEU A 225 -6.66 0.85 1.65
CA LEU A 225 -6.03 1.32 0.42
C LEU A 225 -4.56 1.53 0.69
N TRP A 226 -3.70 0.74 0.05
CA TRP A 226 -2.27 0.98 -0.03
C TRP A 226 -1.97 1.69 -1.33
N LEU A 227 -1.33 2.86 -1.26
CA LEU A 227 -1.07 3.71 -2.42
C LEU A 227 0.43 4.04 -2.52
N ASP A 228 1.00 3.98 -3.72
CA ASP A 228 2.37 4.42 -4.01
C ASP A 228 2.54 4.71 -5.50
N HIS A 229 3.68 5.28 -5.88
CA HIS A 229 4.10 5.41 -7.28
C HIS A 229 5.39 4.65 -7.60
N ASP A 230 5.53 4.26 -8.87
CA ASP A 230 6.65 3.44 -9.35
C ASP A 230 7.97 4.21 -9.56
N GLN A 231 7.92 5.54 -9.63
CA GLN A 231 9.09 6.40 -9.90
C GLN A 231 9.98 6.64 -8.68
N ARG A 232 11.22 7.06 -8.95
CA ARG A 232 12.24 7.44 -7.95
C ARG A 232 12.07 8.85 -7.36
N GLY A 233 10.89 9.43 -7.48
CA GLY A 233 10.60 10.76 -6.91
C GLY A 233 10.27 10.69 -5.42
N TYR A 234 10.15 11.85 -4.79
CA TYR A 234 9.58 11.97 -3.45
C TYR A 234 8.05 11.84 -3.51
N TRP A 235 7.45 11.24 -2.48
CA TRP A 235 6.00 11.16 -2.38
C TRP A 235 5.31 12.54 -2.31
N ALA A 236 6.00 13.56 -1.77
CA ALA A 236 5.48 14.94 -1.66
C ALA A 236 5.14 15.62 -3.00
N ARG A 237 5.39 14.95 -4.13
CA ARG A 237 4.99 15.44 -5.46
C ARG A 237 3.54 15.09 -5.80
N VAL A 238 2.97 14.10 -5.11
CA VAL A 238 1.62 13.60 -5.33
C VAL A 238 0.62 14.42 -4.54
N ASP A 239 -0.41 14.91 -5.20
CA ASP A 239 -1.59 15.44 -4.54
C ASP A 239 -2.48 14.31 -4.01
N GLU A 240 -2.28 13.99 -2.73
CA GLU A 240 -3.04 12.95 -2.03
C GLU A 240 -4.52 13.31 -1.97
N ARG A 241 -4.82 14.60 -1.78
CA ARG A 241 -6.19 15.09 -1.63
C ARG A 241 -6.95 15.01 -2.94
N ALA A 242 -6.37 15.45 -4.05
CA ALA A 242 -7.00 15.30 -5.36
C ALA A 242 -7.27 13.82 -5.69
N PHE A 243 -6.31 12.93 -5.40
CA PHE A 243 -6.48 11.50 -5.65
C PHE A 243 -7.55 10.84 -4.76
N LEU A 244 -7.58 11.18 -3.47
CA LEU A 244 -8.37 10.45 -2.46
C LEU A 244 -9.73 11.08 -2.17
N THR A 245 -9.95 12.35 -2.48
CA THR A 245 -11.23 13.03 -2.25
C THR A 245 -12.41 12.27 -2.87
N PRO A 246 -12.36 11.79 -4.13
CA PRO A 246 -13.46 11.00 -4.70
C PRO A 246 -13.81 9.77 -3.86
N LEU A 247 -12.82 9.09 -3.29
CA LEU A 247 -13.03 7.92 -2.44
C LEU A 247 -13.64 8.32 -1.08
N ILE A 248 -13.05 9.33 -0.45
CA ILE A 248 -13.48 9.83 0.87
C ILE A 248 -14.93 10.28 0.80
N THR A 249 -15.28 11.15 -0.16
CA THR A 249 -16.66 11.63 -0.35
C THR A 249 -17.62 10.48 -0.64
N SER A 250 -17.21 9.49 -1.43
CA SER A 250 -18.06 8.34 -1.75
C SER A 250 -18.35 7.45 -0.53
N LEU A 251 -17.44 7.40 0.45
CA LEU A 251 -17.56 6.51 1.62
C LEU A 251 -17.95 7.23 2.92
N GLU A 252 -17.98 8.56 2.94
CA GLU A 252 -18.19 9.37 4.15
C GLU A 252 -19.47 9.00 4.92
N HIS A 253 -20.56 8.70 4.20
CA HIS A 253 -21.85 8.37 4.80
C HIS A 253 -22.04 6.87 5.10
N LYS A 254 -21.00 6.07 4.88
CA LYS A 254 -21.08 4.61 4.94
C LYS A 254 -20.47 4.09 6.23
N ASP A 255 -21.03 3.01 6.76
CA ASP A 255 -20.56 2.36 7.99
C ASP A 255 -19.30 1.49 7.74
N VAL A 256 -18.28 2.06 7.08
CA VAL A 256 -17.06 1.35 6.66
C VAL A 256 -15.86 1.91 7.40
N ASP A 257 -15.07 1.04 8.01
CA ASP A 257 -13.75 1.38 8.55
C ASP A 257 -12.73 1.40 7.40
N VAL A 258 -12.14 2.57 7.12
CA VAL A 258 -11.24 2.79 5.98
C VAL A 258 -9.86 3.19 6.49
N ALA A 259 -8.85 2.39 6.14
CA ALA A 259 -7.43 2.69 6.37
C ALA A 259 -6.74 3.09 5.07
N LEU A 260 -6.16 4.29 5.03
CA LEU A 260 -5.40 4.81 3.90
C LEU A 260 -3.90 4.72 4.22
N HIS A 261 -3.20 3.74 3.65
CA HIS A 261 -1.77 3.53 3.86
C HIS A 261 -0.94 4.32 2.84
N LEU A 262 -0.49 5.51 3.26
CA LEU A 262 0.22 6.46 2.42
C LEU A 262 1.70 6.57 2.82
N PRO A 263 2.64 6.72 1.88
CA PRO A 263 4.00 7.08 2.21
C PRO A 263 4.05 8.38 3.02
N PHE A 264 5.08 8.56 3.84
CA PHE A 264 5.34 9.87 4.42
C PHE A 264 5.64 10.89 3.31
N ALA A 265 4.97 12.04 3.35
CA ALA A 265 5.38 13.20 2.57
C ALA A 265 6.69 13.74 3.16
N ASN A 266 7.60 14.16 2.28
CA ASN A 266 8.84 14.78 2.71
C ASN A 266 8.55 16.16 3.33
N PRO A 267 8.95 16.42 4.60
CA PRO A 267 8.56 17.64 5.32
C PRO A 267 9.07 18.95 4.71
N ARG A 268 10.04 18.89 3.79
CA ARG A 268 10.53 20.05 3.06
C ARG A 268 9.58 20.50 1.94
N TRP A 269 8.79 19.57 1.41
CA TRP A 269 7.89 19.80 0.27
C TRP A 269 6.44 19.40 0.59
N GLU A 270 6.14 19.05 1.83
CA GLU A 270 4.77 18.82 2.26
C GLU A 270 3.97 20.11 2.17
N ASP A 271 2.72 19.96 1.74
CA ASP A 271 1.78 21.05 1.52
C ASP A 271 0.44 20.62 2.13
N PRO A 272 -0.09 21.32 3.15
CA PRO A 272 -1.35 20.99 3.80
C PRO A 272 -2.55 20.93 2.85
N GLU A 273 -2.52 21.69 1.75
CA GLU A 273 -3.59 21.74 0.74
C GLU A 273 -3.54 20.55 -0.23
N ARG A 274 -2.41 19.84 -0.29
CA ARG A 274 -2.21 18.66 -1.18
C ARG A 274 -2.07 17.35 -0.42
N HIS A 275 -1.65 17.40 0.84
CA HIS A 275 -1.32 16.23 1.65
C HIS A 275 -2.14 16.19 2.95
N PHE A 276 -2.42 14.99 3.44
CA PHE A 276 -3.13 14.78 4.70
C PHE A 276 -2.18 14.85 5.91
N GLU A 277 -2.16 15.95 6.65
CA GLU A 277 -1.32 16.03 7.85
C GLU A 277 -1.90 15.29 9.06
N GLN A 278 -3.21 15.06 9.07
CA GLN A 278 -3.93 14.46 10.18
C GLN A 278 -4.17 12.97 9.93
N ASP A 279 -3.98 12.16 10.97
CA ASP A 279 -4.26 10.73 10.94
C ASP A 279 -5.75 10.42 10.76
N LYS A 280 -6.64 11.39 11.01
CA LYS A 280 -8.09 11.21 10.90
C LYS A 280 -8.68 12.23 9.94
N VAL A 281 -9.15 11.76 8.80
CA VAL A 281 -9.76 12.60 7.74
C VAL A 281 -11.28 12.67 7.92
N ALA A 282 -11.89 11.58 8.37
CA ALA A 282 -13.31 11.49 8.69
C ALA A 282 -13.53 10.54 9.89
N PRO A 283 -14.73 10.45 10.49
CA PRO A 283 -14.97 9.63 11.68
C PRO A 283 -14.45 8.19 11.61
N ARG A 284 -14.50 7.57 10.41
CA ARG A 284 -14.09 6.18 10.13
C ARG A 284 -13.03 6.05 9.05
N ILE A 285 -12.41 7.17 8.66
CA ILE A 285 -11.37 7.19 7.64
C ILE A 285 -10.10 7.72 8.28
N HIS A 286 -9.09 6.86 8.35
CA HIS A 286 -7.79 7.18 8.92
C HIS A 286 -6.67 7.04 7.90
N VAL A 287 -5.64 7.86 8.06
CA VAL A 287 -4.41 7.83 7.27
C VAL A 287 -3.31 7.21 8.12
N ASP A 288 -2.83 6.07 7.67
CA ASP A 288 -1.67 5.40 8.24
C ASP A 288 -0.44 5.75 7.41
N ARG A 289 0.48 6.50 8.01
CA ARG A 289 1.73 6.87 7.36
C ARG A 289 2.74 5.73 7.44
N ARG A 290 3.41 5.45 6.33
CA ARG A 290 4.44 4.41 6.23
C ARG A 290 5.71 4.92 5.57
N LYS A 291 6.81 4.27 5.90
CA LYS A 291 8.07 4.46 5.19
C LYS A 291 7.94 4.00 3.74
N ARG A 292 8.48 4.79 2.81
CA ARG A 292 8.48 4.44 1.40
C ARG A 292 9.65 3.53 1.06
N GLN A 293 9.45 2.68 0.05
CA GLN A 293 10.55 1.95 -0.59
C GLN A 293 11.62 2.94 -1.04
N ARG A 294 12.89 2.68 -0.68
CA ARG A 294 14.03 3.53 -1.09
C ARG A 294 14.83 2.89 -2.24
N LYS A 295 14.77 1.58 -2.35
CA LYS A 295 15.48 0.83 -3.39
C LYS A 295 14.55 0.60 -4.57
N PHE A 296 14.93 0.99 -5.77
CA PHE A 296 14.09 0.90 -6.97
C PHE A 296 14.78 0.07 -8.05
N GLY A 297 14.08 -0.96 -8.52
CA GLY A 297 14.45 -1.67 -9.74
C GLY A 297 14.01 -0.87 -10.97
N TYR A 298 14.79 -0.95 -12.06
CA TYR A 298 14.40 -0.40 -13.36
C TYR A 298 15.13 -1.12 -14.49
N VAL A 299 14.56 -1.01 -15.69
CA VAL A 299 15.16 -1.48 -16.93
C VAL A 299 15.92 -0.31 -17.56
N THR A 300 17.23 -0.46 -17.72
CA THR A 300 18.07 0.49 -18.45
C THR A 300 17.75 0.49 -19.95
N VAL A 301 18.25 1.50 -20.68
CA VAL A 301 18.15 1.57 -22.15
C VAL A 301 18.75 0.35 -22.87
N LEU A 302 19.64 -0.39 -22.20
CA LEU A 302 20.24 -1.63 -22.71
C LEU A 302 19.46 -2.89 -22.33
N GLY A 303 18.26 -2.75 -21.74
CA GLY A 303 17.46 -3.87 -21.27
C GLY A 303 18.00 -4.55 -20.00
N ARG A 304 18.99 -3.95 -19.33
CA ARG A 304 19.53 -4.51 -18.07
C ARG A 304 18.69 -4.05 -16.90
N LEU A 305 18.37 -4.97 -16.00
CA LEU A 305 17.81 -4.62 -14.70
C LEU A 305 18.92 -4.14 -13.78
N GLU A 306 18.66 -3.03 -13.11
CA GLU A 306 19.54 -2.43 -12.11
C GLU A 306 18.73 -2.00 -10.89
N VAL A 307 19.39 -1.86 -9.74
CA VAL A 307 18.78 -1.37 -8.49
C VAL A 307 19.47 -0.09 -8.07
N HIS A 308 18.68 0.96 -7.84
CA HIS A 308 19.16 2.25 -7.36
C HIS A 308 18.57 2.56 -6.00
N ASP A 309 19.36 3.18 -5.13
CA ASP A 309 18.91 3.67 -3.82
C ASP A 309 18.58 5.16 -3.95
N TYR A 310 17.38 5.53 -3.56
CA TYR A 310 16.91 6.90 -3.52
C TYR A 310 16.41 7.23 -2.12
N LEU A 311 17.03 8.24 -1.52
CA LEU A 311 16.66 8.67 -0.18
C LEU A 311 15.34 9.44 -0.21
N ASP A 312 14.41 8.99 0.62
CA ASP A 312 13.15 9.67 0.91
C ASP A 312 12.93 9.68 2.43
N PHE A 313 12.05 10.55 2.90
CA PHE A 313 11.68 10.67 4.30
C PHE A 313 10.74 9.52 4.72
N PRO A 314 10.87 8.99 5.94
CA PRO A 314 12.03 9.11 6.82
C PRO A 314 13.23 8.37 6.23
N CYS A 315 14.42 8.92 6.42
CA CYS A 315 15.73 8.46 5.94
C CYS A 315 16.63 7.94 7.08
N MET A 316 16.47 8.44 8.30
CA MET A 316 17.21 7.98 9.49
C MET A 316 16.86 6.53 9.82
N ASP A 317 17.87 5.74 10.16
CA ASP A 317 17.70 4.33 10.53
C ASP A 317 18.18 4.05 11.96
N GLU A 318 17.67 2.96 12.52
CA GLU A 318 18.06 2.43 13.83
C GLU A 318 19.55 2.10 13.93
N THR A 319 20.15 1.80 12.79
CA THR A 319 21.55 1.35 12.73
C THR A 319 22.54 2.50 12.79
N THR A 320 22.08 3.75 12.73
CA THR A 320 22.92 4.93 12.85
C THR A 320 23.28 5.13 14.33
N PRO A 321 24.53 4.89 14.77
CA PRO A 321 24.89 4.83 16.19
C PRO A 321 24.56 6.10 16.98
N VAL A 322 24.54 7.22 16.27
CA VAL A 322 24.25 8.55 16.79
C VAL A 322 22.81 8.70 17.30
N PHE A 323 21.89 7.85 16.82
CA PHE A 323 20.46 7.88 17.17
C PHE A 323 20.01 6.63 17.92
N GLY A 324 20.95 5.84 18.44
CA GLY A 324 20.67 4.56 19.10
C GLY A 324 19.83 4.70 20.37
N ASP A 325 19.93 5.83 21.06
CA ASP A 325 19.18 6.12 22.29
C ASP A 325 17.79 6.74 22.04
N MET A 326 17.46 7.06 20.78
CA MET A 326 16.18 7.67 20.41
C MET A 326 15.18 6.60 19.98
N ASP A 327 13.94 6.70 20.47
CA ASP A 327 12.85 5.87 19.97
C ASP A 327 12.43 6.26 18.53
N ALA A 328 11.55 5.46 17.91
CA ALA A 328 11.13 5.68 16.54
C ALA A 328 10.45 7.05 16.32
N ASP A 329 9.63 7.49 17.27
CA ASP A 329 8.86 8.73 17.18
C ASP A 329 9.77 9.95 17.36
N GLN A 330 10.72 9.87 18.31
CA GLN A 330 11.74 10.89 18.53
C GLN A 330 12.62 11.08 17.29
N ARG A 331 13.05 9.98 16.66
CA ARG A 331 13.83 10.05 15.41
C ARG A 331 13.04 10.65 14.28
N LEU A 332 11.79 10.24 14.11
CA LEU A 332 10.91 10.78 13.07
C LEU A 332 10.67 12.29 13.27
N ALA A 333 10.42 12.72 14.51
CA ALA A 333 10.22 14.13 14.86
C ALA A 333 11.48 14.97 14.63
N MET A 334 12.64 14.47 15.03
CA MET A 334 13.92 15.14 14.79
C MET A 334 14.24 15.22 13.29
N GLU A 335 14.10 14.12 12.56
CA GLU A 335 14.32 14.11 11.12
C GLU A 335 13.38 15.09 10.42
N ARG A 336 12.09 15.13 10.82
CA ARG A 336 11.12 16.08 10.28
C ARG A 336 11.56 17.52 10.48
N ARG A 337 12.09 17.86 11.66
CA ARG A 337 12.64 19.20 11.93
C ARG A 337 13.81 19.51 11.02
N LEU A 338 14.77 18.59 10.88
CA LEU A 338 15.95 18.79 10.03
C LEU A 338 15.57 19.02 8.56
N TRP A 339 14.60 18.27 8.03
CA TRP A 339 14.09 18.51 6.67
C TRP A 339 13.46 19.91 6.53
N LYS A 340 12.70 20.37 7.52
CA LYS A 340 12.08 21.71 7.54
C LYS A 340 13.12 22.82 7.61
N ASP A 341 14.19 22.62 8.37
CA ASP A 341 15.32 23.54 8.48
C ASP A 341 16.20 23.55 7.21
N GLY A 342 15.89 22.69 6.22
CA GLY A 342 16.58 22.64 4.94
C GLY A 342 17.90 21.86 4.97
N GLU A 343 18.18 21.14 6.06
CA GLU A 343 19.38 20.34 6.24
C GLU A 343 19.47 19.25 5.18
N ASN A 344 20.68 19.03 4.67
CA ASN A 344 20.90 18.03 3.63
C ASN A 344 21.17 16.65 4.24
N MET A 345 20.09 15.91 4.46
CA MET A 345 20.12 14.55 4.99
C MET A 345 20.96 13.56 4.16
N GLN A 346 21.18 13.82 2.87
CA GLN A 346 22.02 12.94 2.03
C GLN A 346 23.51 13.04 2.40
N LEU A 347 23.98 14.22 2.84
CA LEU A 347 25.36 14.40 3.29
C LEU A 347 25.65 13.61 4.58
N TRP A 348 24.65 13.49 5.45
CA TRP A 348 24.76 12.76 6.71
C TRP A 348 25.01 11.26 6.48
N ARG A 349 24.33 10.65 5.50
CA ARG A 349 24.48 9.23 5.17
C ARG A 349 25.84 8.90 4.57
N ASN A 350 26.43 9.81 3.80
CA ASN A 350 27.69 9.57 3.09
C ASN A 350 28.94 9.79 3.96
N GLY A 351 28.79 9.97 5.29
CA GLY A 351 29.92 10.17 6.21
C GLY A 351 30.67 11.50 6.01
N GLY A 352 30.09 12.42 5.23
CA GLY A 352 30.71 13.68 4.85
C GLY A 352 30.44 14.79 5.86
N MET A 353 31.16 14.77 6.99
CA MET A 353 31.37 15.93 7.89
C MET A 353 30.17 16.48 8.70
N HIS A 354 30.45 16.84 9.96
CA HIS A 354 29.67 17.69 10.89
C HIS A 354 28.43 17.15 11.64
N ILE A 355 28.20 15.83 11.72
CA ILE A 355 27.18 15.28 12.65
C ILE A 355 27.40 15.79 14.10
N SER A 356 28.66 15.88 14.55
CA SER A 356 28.97 16.34 15.92
C SER A 356 28.69 17.82 16.18
N THR A 357 28.66 18.67 15.15
CA THR A 357 28.48 20.13 15.32
C THR A 357 27.01 20.50 15.30
N CYS A 358 26.21 19.93 14.38
CA CYS A 358 24.76 20.10 14.40
C CYS A 358 24.13 19.44 15.63
N MET A 359 24.65 18.29 16.09
CA MET A 359 24.18 17.68 17.33
C MET A 359 24.52 18.50 18.58
N LYS A 360 25.71 19.10 18.67
CA LYS A 360 26.04 19.99 19.80
C LYS A 360 25.09 21.19 19.86
N SER A 361 24.84 21.86 18.73
CA SER A 361 23.84 22.93 18.68
C SER A 361 22.41 22.43 18.97
N PHE A 362 22.09 21.19 18.62
CA PHE A 362 20.77 20.59 18.87
C PHE A 362 20.56 20.22 20.35
N VAL A 363 21.51 19.54 20.97
CA VAL A 363 21.47 19.25 22.42
C VAL A 363 21.48 20.57 23.20
N ASP A 364 22.31 21.54 22.82
CA ASP A 364 22.35 22.85 23.49
C ASP A 364 21.05 23.66 23.32
N SER A 365 20.35 23.53 22.19
CA SER A 365 19.06 24.22 21.96
C SER A 365 17.88 23.51 22.63
N SER A 366 17.84 22.18 22.63
CA SER A 366 16.81 21.39 23.34
C SER A 366 16.94 21.52 24.87
N VAL A 367 18.18 21.52 25.39
CA VAL A 367 18.46 21.82 26.81
C VAL A 367 18.07 23.27 27.16
N ARG A 368 18.22 24.22 26.23
CA ARG A 368 17.74 25.60 26.43
C ARG A 368 16.21 25.70 26.44
N GLU A 369 15.50 25.01 25.54
CA GLU A 369 14.04 24.97 25.51
C GLU A 369 13.45 24.30 26.76
N GLN A 370 14.01 23.17 27.22
CA GLN A 370 13.57 22.51 28.46
C GLN A 370 13.83 23.37 29.70
N ASN A 371 14.94 24.13 29.74
CA ASN A 371 15.21 25.10 30.82
C ASN A 371 14.35 26.37 30.74
N TRP A 372 13.80 26.71 29.56
CA TRP A 372 12.93 27.87 29.38
C TRP A 372 11.50 27.58 29.84
N VAL A 373 10.96 26.40 29.50
CA VAL A 373 9.63 25.94 29.95
C VAL A 373 9.58 25.75 31.47
N GLY A 374 10.73 25.50 32.12
CA GLY A 374 10.87 25.48 33.57
C GLY A 374 10.86 26.86 34.24
N ARG A 375 11.27 27.93 33.55
CA ARG A 375 11.38 29.29 34.12
C ARG A 375 10.16 30.19 33.89
N GLU A 376 9.34 29.92 32.89
CA GLU A 376 8.07 30.68 32.69
C GLU A 376 7.05 30.43 33.82
N LYS A 377 7.20 29.36 34.60
CA LYS A 377 6.36 29.12 35.80
C LYS A 377 6.80 29.90 37.05
N GLU A 378 7.98 30.52 37.06
CA GLU A 378 8.49 31.27 38.23
C GLU A 378 8.61 32.77 38.01
N LEU A 379 8.58 33.26 36.77
CA LEU A 379 8.68 34.69 36.48
C LEU A 379 7.58 35.06 35.47
N GLY A 380 6.43 35.52 35.97
CA GLY A 380 5.33 36.01 35.17
C GLY A 380 5.71 37.26 34.36
N CYS A 381 6.37 37.05 33.21
CA CYS A 381 6.80 38.10 32.29
C CYS A 381 6.50 37.67 30.85
N THR A 382 5.45 38.25 30.27
CA THR A 382 5.18 38.21 28.83
C THR A 382 6.13 39.15 28.11
N LEU A 383 6.99 38.62 27.25
CA LEU A 383 7.82 39.41 26.33
C LEU A 383 7.54 38.99 24.89
N LYS A 384 7.06 39.97 24.10
CA LYS A 384 6.84 39.87 22.65
C LYS A 384 8.18 39.83 21.93
N TRP A 385 8.32 38.93 20.95
CA TRP A 385 9.44 38.95 20.00
C TRP A 385 9.23 40.02 18.92
N PRO A 386 10.29 40.73 18.49
CA PRO A 386 10.19 41.66 17.38
C PRO A 386 10.21 40.90 16.05
N ALA A 387 9.36 41.34 15.12
CA ALA A 387 9.38 40.91 13.73
C ALA A 387 10.74 41.23 13.10
N VAL A 388 11.32 40.24 12.41
CA VAL A 388 12.49 40.44 11.56
C VAL A 388 11.99 40.63 10.13
N LEU A 389 12.39 41.75 9.55
CA LEU A 389 12.18 42.16 8.15
C LEU A 389 13.03 41.34 7.18
#